data_AF-A0A925VBM3-F1
#
_entry.id   AF-A0A925VBM3-F1
#
_cell.length_a   1.000
_cell.length_b   1.000
_cell.length_c   1.000
_cell.angle_alpha   90.00
_cell.angle_beta   90.00
_cell.angle_gamma   90.00
#
_symmetry.space_group_name_H-M   'P 1'
#
loop_
_entity.id
_entity.type
_entity.pdbx_description
1 polymer ?
#
loop_
_entity_poly.entity_id
_entity_poly.type
_entity_poly.pdbx_seq_one_letter_code
_entity_poly.pdbx_strand_id
1 'polypeptide(L)'
;PTDDRRKDGPWSTGASSRRRLAFAIAPMFATYRMALIGRTTAPIRGGGIGADFDVLVYQPVSVRVSAAYTAHRLQDAYTREGDDAPKLSAKGGTLHTIDFGGAVVFAMDLGRARPLLEAGIGAMIVRAPDAVQDGQRGGACLEGGGCDVGLSCASEENICRQSAIPRLHAGAGIEVFLSDRWSIGASIRYYALLTAPTVFPVYLQAALRLGVRF
;
A
#
# COMPACT_ATOMS: atom_id res chain seq x y z
N PRO A 1 42.81 1.61 11.17
CA PRO A 1 42.55 2.92 11.79
C PRO A 1 41.76 3.82 10.80
N THR A 2 40.44 3.66 10.79
CA THR A 2 39.52 4.56 10.09
C THR A 2 38.77 5.37 11.13
N ASP A 3 38.77 6.67 10.89
CA ASP A 3 38.80 7.77 11.84
C ASP A 3 37.50 7.92 12.65
N ASP A 4 37.66 7.95 13.97
CA ASP A 4 36.63 8.01 15.00
C ASP A 4 36.23 9.47 15.32
N ARG A 5 36.00 10.29 14.30
CA ARG A 5 35.84 11.75 14.45
C ARG A 5 34.42 12.28 14.22
N ARG A 6 33.47 11.81 15.02
CA ARG A 6 32.22 12.57 15.30
C ARG A 6 31.44 12.08 16.53
N LYS A 7 32.09 11.50 17.56
CA LYS A 7 31.37 10.87 18.69
C LYS A 7 30.78 11.81 19.74
N ASP A 8 31.20 13.07 19.85
CA ASP A 8 30.91 13.83 21.08
C ASP A 8 30.02 15.08 20.91
N GLY A 9 29.38 15.24 19.75
CA GLY A 9 28.31 16.22 19.60
C GLY A 9 26.97 15.61 20.02
N PRO A 10 26.04 16.34 20.68
CA PRO A 10 24.66 15.88 20.90
C PRO A 10 23.84 15.69 19.59
N TRP A 11 24.52 15.68 18.45
CA TRP A 11 23.97 15.67 17.09
C TRP A 11 24.40 14.43 16.28
N SER A 12 25.30 13.58 16.79
CA SER A 12 25.82 12.39 16.08
C SER A 12 25.21 11.05 16.51
N THR A 13 24.25 11.05 17.43
CA THR A 13 23.52 9.87 17.88
C THR A 13 22.41 9.47 16.90
N GLY A 14 22.75 9.34 15.61
CA GLY A 14 21.88 8.71 14.62
C GLY A 14 21.70 7.24 14.97
N ALA A 15 20.46 6.83 15.29
CA ALA A 15 20.06 5.47 15.66
C ALA A 15 20.96 4.78 16.72
N SER A 16 20.75 5.13 18.00
CA SER A 16 21.29 4.35 19.11
C SER A 16 20.90 2.86 19.00
N SER A 17 21.88 1.95 19.01
CA SER A 17 21.68 0.49 19.06
C SER A 17 20.88 0.00 20.27
N ARG A 18 20.62 0.88 21.25
CA ARG A 18 19.78 0.60 22.41
C ARG A 18 18.29 0.60 22.06
N ARG A 19 17.87 1.32 21.03
CA ARG A 19 16.45 1.46 20.65
C ARG A 19 16.12 0.59 19.46
N ARG A 20 15.66 -0.61 19.75
CA ARG A 20 15.45 -1.66 18.76
C ARG A 20 14.05 -1.63 18.15
N LEU A 21 13.12 -0.89 18.74
CA LEU A 21 11.74 -0.83 18.29
C LEU A 21 11.42 0.57 17.77
N ALA A 22 10.71 0.63 16.65
CA ALA A 22 10.11 1.87 16.16
C ALA A 22 8.65 1.64 15.80
N PHE A 23 7.83 2.66 16.03
CA PHE A 23 6.45 2.69 15.58
C PHE A 23 6.23 3.97 14.80
N ALA A 24 5.56 3.90 13.66
CA ALA A 24 5.21 5.07 12.87
C ALA A 24 3.75 5.06 12.44
N ILE A 25 3.12 6.23 12.46
CA ILE A 25 1.83 6.49 11.82
C ILE A 25 2.09 7.33 10.59
N ALA A 26 1.39 7.02 9.49
CA ALA A 26 1.64 7.65 8.21
C ALA A 26 0.35 8.00 7.46
N PRO A 27 -0.13 9.27 7.49
CA PRO A 27 -1.09 9.72 6.50
C PRO A 27 -0.50 9.56 5.11
N MET A 28 -1.30 9.06 4.18
CA MET A 28 -0.85 8.72 2.84
C MET A 28 -1.77 9.20 1.74
N PHE A 29 -1.16 9.63 0.66
CA PHE A 29 -1.76 9.67 -0.67
C PHE A 29 -1.59 8.29 -1.30
N ALA A 30 -2.63 7.82 -1.98
CA ALA A 30 -2.59 6.54 -2.67
C ALA A 30 -3.19 6.68 -4.07
N THR A 31 -2.62 5.97 -5.04
CA THR A 31 -3.14 5.93 -6.40
C THR A 31 -3.14 4.51 -6.93
N TYR A 32 -4.25 4.13 -7.54
CA TYR A 32 -4.46 2.87 -8.23
C TYR A 32 -4.41 3.06 -9.73
N ARG A 33 -3.88 2.06 -10.43
CA ARG A 33 -4.06 1.88 -11.86
C ARG A 33 -4.45 0.42 -12.09
N MET A 34 -5.75 0.14 -12.00
CA MET A 34 -6.33 -1.19 -12.21
C MET A 34 -7.48 -1.10 -13.21
N ALA A 35 -7.66 -2.17 -13.98
CA ALA A 35 -8.86 -2.35 -14.80
C ALA A 35 -9.94 -2.95 -13.90
N LEU A 36 -10.94 -2.15 -13.54
CA LEU A 36 -12.17 -2.64 -12.92
C LEU A 36 -13.20 -2.86 -14.02
N ILE A 37 -13.97 -3.92 -13.91
CA ILE A 37 -15.01 -4.33 -14.85
C ILE A 37 -16.02 -3.19 -15.00
N GLY A 38 -16.33 -2.84 -16.25
CA GLY A 38 -17.22 -1.74 -16.58
C GLY A 38 -16.60 -0.35 -16.42
N ARG A 39 -15.29 -0.24 -16.14
CA ARG A 39 -14.58 1.03 -15.98
C ARG A 39 -13.36 1.09 -16.90
N THR A 40 -13.07 2.28 -17.42
CA THR A 40 -11.83 2.53 -18.15
C THR A 40 -10.65 2.54 -17.19
N THR A 41 -9.52 1.97 -17.62
CA THR A 41 -8.28 1.97 -16.84
C THR A 41 -7.72 3.40 -16.73
N ALA A 42 -8.04 4.07 -15.64
CA ALA A 42 -7.56 5.40 -15.31
C ALA A 42 -6.93 5.43 -13.90
N PRO A 43 -6.02 6.37 -13.60
CA PRO A 43 -5.52 6.54 -12.25
C PRO A 43 -6.65 6.94 -11.29
N ILE A 44 -6.95 6.08 -10.32
CA ILE A 44 -7.91 6.38 -9.26
C ILE A 44 -7.10 6.86 -8.06
N ARG A 45 -7.36 8.08 -7.61
CA ARG A 45 -6.63 8.71 -6.51
C ARG A 45 -7.46 8.67 -5.23
N GLY A 46 -6.75 8.56 -4.12
CA GLY A 46 -7.33 8.48 -2.80
C GLY A 46 -6.33 8.81 -1.72
N GLY A 47 -6.74 8.59 -0.49
CA GLY A 47 -5.93 8.84 0.68
C GLY A 47 -6.26 7.89 1.80
N GLY A 48 -5.44 7.92 2.84
CA GLY A 48 -5.60 7.02 3.95
C GLY A 48 -4.57 7.20 5.05
N ILE A 49 -4.46 6.16 5.86
CA ILE A 49 -3.54 6.12 7.00
C ILE A 49 -2.91 4.73 7.09
N GLY A 50 -1.64 4.71 7.47
CA GLY A 50 -0.89 3.49 7.73
C GLY A 50 -0.21 3.53 9.07
N ALA A 51 0.14 2.34 9.54
CA ALA A 51 0.97 2.13 10.71
C ALA A 51 2.08 1.14 10.35
N ASP A 52 3.29 1.45 10.80
CA ASP A 52 4.46 0.58 10.67
C ASP A 52 5.05 0.30 12.05
N PHE A 53 5.46 -0.94 12.26
CA PHE A 53 6.20 -1.36 13.44
C PHE A 53 7.52 -2.01 13.00
N ASP A 54 8.64 -1.44 13.41
CA ASP A 54 9.98 -1.88 13.04
C ASP A 54 10.69 -2.52 14.23
N VAL A 55 11.34 -3.64 13.95
CA VAL A 55 12.25 -4.31 14.87
C VAL A 55 13.64 -4.36 14.23
N LEU A 56 14.61 -3.69 14.85
CA LEU A 56 16.02 -3.77 14.46
C LEU A 56 16.55 -5.17 14.75
N VAL A 57 16.85 -5.91 13.70
CA VAL A 57 17.42 -7.27 13.80
C VAL A 57 18.93 -7.19 13.90
N TYR A 58 19.56 -6.45 12.98
CA TYR A 58 21.01 -6.26 12.91
C TYR A 58 21.27 -4.96 12.17
N GLN A 59 22.14 -4.06 12.62
CA GLN A 59 22.37 -2.81 11.88
C GLN A 59 23.01 -3.09 10.51
N PRO A 60 22.45 -2.58 9.38
CA PRO A 60 21.36 -1.59 9.22
C PRO A 60 19.95 -2.19 8.90
N VAL A 61 19.78 -3.49 9.04
CA VAL A 61 18.58 -4.28 8.72
C VAL A 61 17.56 -4.33 9.86
N SER A 62 16.31 -4.03 9.53
CA SER A 62 15.14 -4.20 10.39
C SER A 62 14.05 -5.01 9.69
N VAL A 63 13.19 -5.65 10.48
CA VAL A 63 11.95 -6.25 10.01
C VAL A 63 10.82 -5.28 10.35
N ARG A 64 9.97 -5.00 9.36
CA ARG A 64 8.82 -4.13 9.46
C ARG A 64 7.55 -4.93 9.32
N VAL A 65 6.57 -4.69 10.18
CA VAL A 65 5.17 -5.09 9.99
C VAL A 65 4.36 -3.84 9.70
N SER A 66 3.50 -3.89 8.70
CA SER A 66 2.74 -2.74 8.24
C SER A 66 1.28 -3.09 8.04
N ALA A 67 0.42 -2.12 8.34
CA ALA A 67 -0.99 -2.14 7.96
C ALA A 67 -1.39 -0.75 7.46
N ALA A 68 -2.21 -0.68 6.42
CA ALA A 68 -2.72 0.57 5.88
C ALA A 68 -4.16 0.43 5.41
N TYR A 69 -4.91 1.52 5.54
CA TYR A 69 -6.25 1.65 4.99
C TYR A 69 -6.29 2.87 4.08
N THR A 70 -6.82 2.71 2.87
CA THR A 70 -7.03 3.80 1.94
C THR A 70 -8.43 3.76 1.33
N ALA A 71 -8.94 4.93 0.99
CA ALA A 71 -10.24 5.11 0.35
C ALA A 71 -10.06 5.94 -0.93
N HIS A 72 -10.69 5.49 -2.01
CA HIS A 72 -10.60 6.12 -3.33
C HIS A 72 -11.99 6.37 -3.87
N ARG A 73 -12.24 7.57 -4.40
CA ARG A 73 -13.55 7.90 -4.97
C ARG A 73 -13.66 7.34 -6.38
N LEU A 74 -14.74 6.61 -6.63
CA LEU A 74 -15.13 6.13 -7.94
C LEU A 74 -16.35 6.91 -8.43
N GLN A 75 -16.33 7.33 -9.69
CA GLN A 75 -17.49 7.92 -10.36
C GLN A 75 -18.35 6.82 -10.98
N ASP A 76 -19.62 7.09 -11.26
CA ASP A 76 -20.40 6.20 -12.12
C ASP A 76 -19.69 6.05 -13.48
N ALA A 77 -19.70 4.84 -14.02
CA ALA A 77 -19.21 4.54 -15.36
C ALA A 77 -20.37 4.04 -16.21
N TYR A 78 -20.38 4.48 -17.47
CA TYR A 78 -21.42 4.15 -18.43
C TYR A 78 -20.77 3.58 -19.68
N THR A 79 -21.41 2.57 -20.27
CA THR A 79 -21.11 2.06 -21.59
C THR A 79 -22.20 2.48 -22.56
N ARG A 80 -21.79 2.74 -23.80
CA ARG A 80 -22.72 3.01 -24.91
C ARG A 80 -22.56 1.90 -25.93
N GLU A 81 -23.62 1.15 -26.16
CA GLU A 81 -23.69 0.12 -27.18
C GLU A 81 -24.46 0.69 -28.37
N GLY A 82 -23.73 1.15 -29.41
CA GLY A 82 -24.34 1.74 -30.60
C GLY A 82 -25.13 3.03 -30.32
N ASP A 83 -26.34 3.13 -30.89
CA ASP A 83 -27.22 4.29 -30.76
C ASP A 83 -28.09 4.27 -29.50
N ASP A 84 -27.96 3.25 -28.65
CA ASP A 84 -28.72 3.14 -27.42
C ASP A 84 -28.36 4.22 -26.39
N ALA A 85 -29.29 4.46 -25.47
CA ALA A 85 -29.06 5.27 -24.28
C ALA A 85 -27.90 4.69 -23.45
N PRO A 86 -27.07 5.55 -22.82
CA PRO A 86 -25.95 5.09 -22.00
C PRO A 86 -26.46 4.19 -20.86
N LYS A 87 -25.93 2.97 -20.77
CA LYS A 87 -26.23 2.01 -19.71
C LYS A 87 -25.17 2.12 -18.62
N LEU A 88 -25.59 2.09 -17.36
CA LEU A 88 -24.65 2.10 -16.23
C LEU A 88 -23.87 0.79 -16.23
N SER A 89 -22.55 0.86 -16.39
CA SER A 89 -21.66 -0.31 -16.41
C SER A 89 -20.97 -0.55 -15.08
N ALA A 90 -20.79 0.49 -14.26
CA ALA A 90 -20.30 0.36 -12.89
C ALA A 90 -20.77 1.51 -12.01
N LYS A 91 -21.31 1.19 -10.83
CA LYS A 91 -21.74 2.18 -9.85
C LYS A 91 -20.56 2.89 -9.21
N GLY A 92 -20.66 4.21 -9.07
CA GLY A 92 -19.77 5.05 -8.29
C GLY A 92 -19.85 4.74 -6.80
N GLY A 93 -18.95 5.35 -6.03
CA GLY A 93 -18.86 5.15 -4.59
C GLY A 93 -17.43 5.23 -4.10
N THR A 94 -17.10 4.42 -3.12
CA THR A 94 -15.76 4.38 -2.52
C THR A 94 -15.15 3.00 -2.68
N LEU A 95 -13.96 2.95 -3.27
CA LEU A 95 -13.09 1.79 -3.26
C LEU A 95 -12.29 1.82 -1.96
N HIS A 96 -12.48 0.83 -1.11
CA HIS A 96 -11.72 0.70 0.12
C HIS A 96 -10.62 -0.34 -0.06
N THR A 97 -9.42 -0.02 0.41
CA THR A 97 -8.30 -0.93 0.42
C THR A 97 -7.78 -1.08 1.83
N ILE A 98 -7.63 -2.32 2.28
CA ILE A 98 -6.86 -2.66 3.46
C ILE A 98 -5.62 -3.41 2.99
N ASP A 99 -4.46 -2.92 3.38
CA ASP A 99 -3.16 -3.49 3.07
C ASP A 99 -2.50 -3.94 4.36
N PHE A 100 -1.92 -5.14 4.38
CA PHE A 100 -1.11 -5.59 5.52
C PHE A 100 0.01 -6.51 5.05
N GLY A 101 1.13 -6.53 5.77
CA GLY A 101 2.29 -7.31 5.34
C GLY A 101 3.52 -7.10 6.19
N GLY A 102 4.60 -7.73 5.75
CA GLY A 102 5.92 -7.63 6.35
C GLY A 102 6.98 -7.27 5.31
N ALA A 103 8.02 -6.56 5.75
CA ALA A 103 9.13 -6.16 4.91
C ALA A 103 10.47 -6.28 5.63
N VAL A 104 11.53 -6.47 4.84
CA VAL A 104 12.90 -6.21 5.27
C VAL A 104 13.22 -4.77 4.91
N VAL A 105 13.72 -4.01 5.88
CA VAL A 105 14.05 -2.60 5.74
C VAL A 105 15.54 -2.42 5.98
N PHE A 106 16.23 -1.93 4.96
CA PHE A 106 17.62 -1.49 5.04
C PHE A 106 17.65 0.01 5.34
N ALA A 107 18.13 0.38 6.52
CA ALA A 107 18.07 1.74 7.02
C ALA A 107 19.47 2.30 7.27
N MET A 108 19.88 3.23 6.40
CA MET A 108 21.22 3.82 6.44
C MET A 108 21.25 4.99 7.42
N ASP A 109 22.18 4.99 8.36
CA ASP A 109 22.31 6.09 9.31
C ASP A 109 23.29 7.15 8.78
N LEU A 110 22.74 8.29 8.34
CA LEU A 110 23.49 9.46 7.85
C LEU A 110 23.33 10.63 8.82
N GLY A 111 23.68 10.39 10.09
CA GLY A 111 23.51 11.36 11.17
C GLY A 111 22.02 11.53 11.52
N ARG A 112 21.46 12.73 11.28
CA ARG A 112 20.04 13.00 11.55
C ARG A 112 19.10 12.48 10.47
N ALA A 113 19.61 12.21 9.28
CA ALA A 113 18.82 11.64 8.20
C ALA A 113 19.05 10.12 8.14
N ARG A 114 17.97 9.39 7.90
CA ARG A 114 17.95 7.93 7.80
C ARG A 114 17.21 7.50 6.55
N PRO A 115 17.89 7.39 5.40
CA PRO A 115 17.31 6.80 4.21
C PRO A 115 16.93 5.34 4.46
N LEU A 116 15.77 4.94 3.94
CA LEU A 116 15.19 3.62 4.07
C LEU A 116 14.99 3.03 2.68
N LEU A 117 15.37 1.77 2.51
CA LEU A 117 14.96 0.93 1.40
C LEU A 117 14.20 -0.26 1.98
N GLU A 118 13.06 -0.60 1.40
CA GLU A 118 12.28 -1.74 1.88
C GLU A 118 11.80 -2.61 0.73
N ALA A 119 11.72 -3.90 1.00
CA ALA A 119 11.09 -4.88 0.12
C ALA A 119 10.34 -5.88 0.98
N GLY A 120 9.15 -6.28 0.54
CA GLY A 120 8.34 -7.17 1.34
C GLY A 120 7.13 -7.74 0.63
N ILE A 121 6.37 -8.50 1.39
CA ILE A 121 5.23 -9.27 0.92
C ILE A 121 4.04 -9.03 1.84
N GLY A 122 2.85 -9.30 1.35
CA GLY A 122 1.66 -9.21 2.18
C GLY A 122 0.41 -9.59 1.43
N ALA A 123 -0.71 -9.11 1.95
CA ALA A 123 -1.99 -9.25 1.32
C ALA A 123 -2.71 -7.91 1.29
N MET A 124 -3.59 -7.80 0.30
CA MET A 124 -4.42 -6.63 0.06
C MET A 124 -5.86 -7.07 -0.09
N ILE A 125 -6.75 -6.40 0.61
CA ILE A 125 -8.18 -6.61 0.52
C ILE A 125 -8.77 -5.37 -0.14
N VAL A 126 -9.45 -5.56 -1.28
CA VAL A 126 -10.06 -4.47 -2.05
C VAL A 126 -11.57 -4.64 -2.01
N ARG A 127 -12.30 -3.57 -1.66
CA ARG A 127 -13.76 -3.54 -1.63
C ARG A 127 -14.26 -2.46 -2.56
N ALA A 128 -14.72 -2.85 -3.74
CA ALA A 128 -15.39 -1.98 -4.70
C ALA A 128 -16.88 -1.75 -4.32
N PRO A 129 -17.58 -0.78 -4.93
CA PRO A 129 -19.04 -0.65 -4.81
C PRO A 129 -19.79 -1.93 -5.22
N ASP A 130 -21.07 -2.01 -4.86
CA ASP A 130 -21.92 -3.17 -5.19
C ASP A 130 -22.15 -3.27 -6.71
N ALA A 131 -22.39 -4.50 -7.17
CA ALA A 131 -22.51 -4.83 -8.58
C ALA A 131 -23.68 -4.13 -9.30
N VAL A 132 -23.42 -3.77 -10.56
CA VAL A 132 -24.41 -3.42 -11.58
C VAL A 132 -24.45 -4.48 -12.68
N GLN A 133 -23.37 -5.25 -12.83
CA GLN A 133 -23.22 -6.33 -13.81
C GLN A 133 -22.35 -7.46 -13.25
N ASP A 134 -22.28 -8.57 -13.99
CA ASP A 134 -21.48 -9.73 -13.64
C ASP A 134 -19.98 -9.41 -13.54
N GLY A 135 -19.29 -10.18 -12.71
CA GLY A 135 -17.89 -10.01 -12.34
C GLY A 135 -17.66 -8.98 -11.22
N GLN A 136 -18.63 -8.14 -10.89
CA GLN A 136 -18.52 -7.13 -9.81
C GLN A 136 -18.94 -7.69 -8.44
N ARG A 137 -18.63 -6.96 -7.36
CA ARG A 137 -18.87 -7.43 -5.98
C ARG A 137 -20.36 -7.68 -5.73
N GLY A 138 -20.71 -8.94 -5.43
CA GLY A 138 -22.08 -9.38 -5.20
C GLY A 138 -22.86 -9.71 -6.49
N GLY A 139 -22.27 -9.51 -7.67
CA GLY A 139 -22.82 -9.97 -8.95
C GLY A 139 -22.42 -11.41 -9.27
N ALA A 140 -22.96 -11.96 -10.35
CA ALA A 140 -22.62 -13.31 -10.77
C ALA A 140 -21.17 -13.38 -11.30
N CYS A 141 -20.55 -14.55 -11.33
CA CYS A 141 -19.21 -14.68 -11.92
C CYS A 141 -19.25 -14.58 -13.44
N LEU A 142 -18.17 -14.06 -14.05
CA LEU A 142 -17.99 -14.15 -15.50
C LEU A 142 -17.77 -15.60 -15.94
N GLU A 143 -17.98 -15.87 -17.23
CA GLU A 143 -17.59 -17.14 -17.84
C GLU A 143 -16.11 -17.46 -17.53
N GLY A 144 -15.86 -18.69 -17.08
CA GLY A 144 -14.53 -19.10 -16.58
C GLY A 144 -14.24 -18.73 -15.12
N GLY A 145 -15.22 -18.23 -14.36
CA GLY A 145 -15.09 -17.90 -12.94
C GLY A 145 -14.39 -16.57 -12.66
N GLY A 146 -14.35 -15.68 -13.66
CA GLY A 146 -13.69 -14.37 -13.55
C GLY A 146 -14.46 -13.39 -12.67
N CYS A 147 -13.74 -12.61 -11.88
CA CYS A 147 -14.28 -11.51 -11.08
C CYS A 147 -13.32 -10.31 -11.09
N ASP A 148 -13.80 -9.18 -10.60
CA ASP A 148 -13.03 -7.95 -10.42
C ASP A 148 -11.82 -8.12 -9.50
N VAL A 149 -10.86 -7.20 -9.60
CA VAL A 149 -9.66 -7.20 -8.76
C VAL A 149 -10.03 -7.18 -7.28
N GLY A 150 -9.52 -8.16 -6.53
CA GLY A 150 -9.83 -8.33 -5.11
C GLY A 150 -11.07 -9.15 -4.81
N LEU A 151 -11.65 -9.75 -5.84
CA LEU A 151 -12.75 -10.70 -5.71
C LEU A 151 -12.32 -12.09 -6.17
N SER A 152 -13.02 -13.10 -5.68
CA SER A 152 -12.95 -14.48 -6.16
C SER A 152 -14.36 -15.01 -6.38
N CYS A 153 -14.53 -15.83 -7.41
CA CYS A 153 -15.81 -16.51 -7.65
C CYS A 153 -16.05 -17.60 -6.61
N ALA A 154 -17.13 -17.48 -5.84
CA ALA A 154 -17.63 -18.55 -4.99
C ALA A 154 -18.44 -19.52 -5.86
N SER A 155 -17.80 -20.57 -6.37
CA SER A 155 -18.34 -21.45 -7.41
C SER A 155 -19.68 -22.11 -7.06
N GLU A 156 -19.93 -22.37 -5.78
CA GLU A 156 -21.19 -22.98 -5.31
C GLU A 156 -22.39 -22.04 -5.48
N GLU A 157 -22.17 -20.73 -5.34
CA GLU A 157 -23.22 -19.72 -5.40
C GLU A 157 -23.20 -18.94 -6.72
N ASN A 158 -22.14 -19.11 -7.51
CA ASN A 158 -21.84 -18.32 -8.70
C ASN A 158 -21.80 -16.80 -8.40
N ILE A 159 -21.24 -16.38 -7.26
CA ILE A 159 -21.18 -14.96 -6.85
C ILE A 159 -19.73 -14.51 -6.62
N CYS A 160 -19.39 -13.30 -7.08
CA CYS A 160 -18.10 -12.68 -6.81
C CYS A 160 -18.03 -12.12 -5.38
N ARG A 161 -17.20 -12.75 -4.53
CA ARG A 161 -16.97 -12.38 -3.13
C ARG A 161 -15.61 -11.77 -2.91
N GLN A 162 -15.51 -10.95 -1.86
CA GLN A 162 -14.26 -10.31 -1.47
C GLN A 162 -13.20 -11.35 -1.08
N SER A 163 -11.98 -11.15 -1.55
CA SER A 163 -10.85 -12.03 -1.30
C SER A 163 -9.57 -11.23 -1.02
N ALA A 164 -8.61 -11.89 -0.37
CA ALA A 164 -7.30 -11.31 -0.11
C ALA A 164 -6.36 -11.59 -1.30
N ILE A 165 -5.80 -10.54 -1.88
CA ILE A 165 -4.86 -10.63 -3.00
C ILE A 165 -3.44 -10.67 -2.44
N PRO A 166 -2.64 -11.70 -2.74
CA PRO A 166 -1.23 -11.69 -2.37
C PRO A 166 -0.47 -10.64 -3.19
N ARG A 167 0.45 -9.94 -2.53
CA ARG A 167 1.17 -8.82 -3.11
C ARG A 167 2.64 -8.79 -2.72
N LEU A 168 3.44 -8.22 -3.62
CA LEU A 168 4.81 -7.80 -3.36
C LEU A 168 4.85 -6.28 -3.28
N HIS A 169 5.79 -5.74 -2.51
CA HIS A 169 6.07 -4.32 -2.55
C HIS A 169 7.55 -4.03 -2.43
N ALA A 170 7.94 -2.90 -2.99
CA ALA A 170 9.24 -2.28 -2.79
C ALA A 170 9.02 -0.79 -2.51
N GLY A 171 9.85 -0.22 -1.65
CA GLY A 171 9.70 1.17 -1.24
C GLY A 171 11.02 1.81 -0.89
N ALA A 172 10.97 3.13 -0.84
CA ALA A 172 12.06 3.96 -0.36
C ALA A 172 11.51 5.07 0.50
N GLY A 173 12.31 5.55 1.44
CA GLY A 173 11.93 6.67 2.29
C GLY A 173 13.13 7.37 2.89
N ILE A 174 12.84 8.44 3.60
CA ILE A 174 13.80 9.17 4.41
C ILE A 174 13.12 9.56 5.71
N GLU A 175 13.79 9.28 6.82
CA GLU A 175 13.40 9.76 8.14
C GLU A 175 14.42 10.78 8.64
N VAL A 176 13.97 11.80 9.34
CA VAL A 176 14.77 12.82 10.00
C VAL A 176 14.47 12.77 11.48
N PHE A 177 15.50 12.56 12.30
CA PHE A 177 15.40 12.57 13.74
C PHE A 177 15.21 13.99 14.26
N LEU A 178 14.08 14.23 14.92
CA LEU A 178 13.79 15.49 15.62
C LEU A 178 14.40 15.49 17.03
N SER A 179 14.41 14.31 17.65
CA SER A 179 15.05 14.02 18.93
C SER A 179 15.50 12.57 18.92
N ASP A 180 16.06 12.07 20.03
CA ASP A 180 16.42 10.67 20.11
C ASP A 180 15.22 9.73 19.89
N ARG A 181 14.00 10.15 20.31
CA ARG A 181 12.79 9.31 20.27
C ARG A 181 11.94 9.55 19.04
N TRP A 182 11.86 10.80 18.58
CA TRP A 182 10.90 11.21 17.57
C TRP A 182 11.57 11.44 16.21
N SER A 183 10.91 10.98 15.15
CA SER A 183 11.32 11.25 13.77
C SER A 183 10.13 11.64 12.91
N ILE A 184 10.40 12.45 11.90
CA ILE A 184 9.47 12.72 10.80
C ILE A 184 10.07 12.18 9.52
N GLY A 185 9.26 11.81 8.54
CA GLY A 185 9.80 11.30 7.29
C GLY A 185 8.81 11.33 6.14
N ALA A 186 9.29 10.87 5.01
CA ALA A 186 8.47 10.59 3.84
C ALA A 186 8.85 9.21 3.29
N SER A 187 7.87 8.48 2.75
CA SER A 187 8.11 7.20 2.09
C SER A 187 7.21 7.03 0.88
N ILE A 188 7.72 6.30 -0.10
CA ILE A 188 7.00 5.88 -1.30
C ILE A 188 7.05 4.37 -1.36
N ARG A 189 5.91 3.72 -1.59
CA ARG A 189 5.76 2.27 -1.74
C ARG A 189 5.08 1.94 -3.06
N TYR A 190 5.71 1.07 -3.84
CA TYR A 190 5.15 0.47 -5.05
C TYR A 190 4.69 -0.95 -4.76
N TYR A 191 3.47 -1.26 -5.16
CA TYR A 191 2.83 -2.53 -4.92
C TYR A 191 2.52 -3.23 -6.25
N ALA A 192 2.78 -4.53 -6.24
CA ALA A 192 2.55 -5.45 -7.34
C ALA A 192 1.63 -6.57 -6.89
N LEU A 193 0.57 -6.81 -7.66
CA LEU A 193 -0.33 -7.93 -7.42
C LEU A 193 0.23 -9.17 -8.11
N LEU A 194 0.44 -10.25 -7.37
CA LEU A 194 0.98 -11.49 -7.92
C LEU A 194 0.01 -12.17 -8.91
N THR A 195 -1.27 -11.85 -8.81
CA THR A 195 -2.32 -12.37 -9.70
C THR A 195 -2.37 -11.68 -11.07
N ALA A 196 -1.70 -10.55 -11.26
CA ALA A 196 -1.71 -9.78 -12.51
C ALA A 196 -0.32 -9.23 -12.86
N PRO A 197 0.67 -10.09 -13.17
CA PRO A 197 2.06 -9.68 -13.34
C PRO A 197 2.35 -8.88 -14.62
N THR A 198 1.37 -8.74 -15.54
CA THR A 198 1.54 -7.98 -16.79
C THR A 198 1.21 -6.48 -16.64
N VAL A 199 0.60 -6.08 -15.52
CA VAL A 199 0.17 -4.69 -15.28
C VAL A 199 1.00 -4.10 -14.13
N PHE A 200 2.27 -3.80 -14.37
CA PHE A 200 3.13 -3.12 -13.39
C PHE A 200 3.26 -1.62 -13.71
N PRO A 201 3.18 -0.70 -12.72
CA PRO A 201 2.72 -0.84 -11.32
C PRO A 201 1.19 -0.69 -11.17
N VAL A 202 0.58 -1.46 -10.25
CA VAL A 202 -0.88 -1.43 -10.00
C VAL A 202 -1.26 -0.41 -8.91
N TYR A 203 -0.40 -0.21 -7.90
CA TYR A 203 -0.74 0.61 -6.74
C TYR A 203 0.50 1.31 -6.15
N LEU A 204 0.36 2.59 -5.88
CA LEU A 204 1.41 3.46 -5.35
C LEU A 204 0.91 4.19 -4.12
N GLN A 205 1.71 4.21 -3.07
CA GLN A 205 1.48 5.02 -1.87
C GLN A 205 2.63 6.00 -1.66
N ALA A 206 2.29 7.23 -1.29
CA ALA A 206 3.23 8.22 -0.79
C ALA A 206 2.74 8.69 0.58
N ALA A 207 3.59 8.62 1.59
CA ALA A 207 3.19 8.86 2.97
C ALA A 207 4.15 9.80 3.70
N LEU A 208 3.60 10.65 4.55
CA LEU A 208 4.38 11.38 5.56
C LEU A 208 4.38 10.53 6.83
N ARG A 209 5.54 10.32 7.44
CA ARG A 209 5.72 9.43 8.59
C ARG A 209 5.94 10.25 9.85
N LEU A 210 5.25 9.91 10.92
CA LEU A 210 5.58 10.34 12.27
C LEU A 210 5.95 9.11 13.09
N GLY A 211 7.22 9.02 13.47
CA GLY A 211 7.80 7.86 14.14
C GLY A 211 8.24 8.13 15.58
N VAL A 212 8.11 7.11 16.42
CA VAL A 212 8.62 7.05 17.79
C VAL A 212 9.48 5.79 17.98
N ARG A 213 10.58 5.89 18.73
CA ARG A 213 11.51 4.79 19.02
C ARG A 213 11.63 4.49 20.51
N PHE A 214 11.76 3.20 20.82
CA PHE A 214 11.87 2.65 22.17
C PHE A 214 13.17 1.87 22.34
#